data_AF-A0AB39YFV2-F1
#
_entry.id   AF-A0AB39YFV2-F1
#
_cell.length_a   1.000
_cell.length_b   1.000
_cell.length_c   1.000
_cell.angle_alpha   90.00
_cell.angle_beta   90.00
_cell.angle_gamma   90.00
#
_symmetry.space_group_name_H-M   'P 1'
#
loop_
_entity.id
_entity.type
_entity.pdbx_description
1 polymer ?
#
loop_
_entity_poly.entity_id
_entity_poly.type
_entity_poly.pdbx_seq_one_letter_code
_entity_poly.pdbx_strand_id
1 'polypeptide(L)'
;MAAVIADTFRVLHADPRGPVPEPLRGASQGLWDLMTRAADHMSKEWLGQHRTDVGVLLRGIVHKFLIGAFPEPPDVEAALAVPVDDGMTMFTNDIEYFDGFELPLLAKATSGYVRMRIQLDEATAIQNDVFFIHRDRLTGDSDGTVNIVAALERQHGKGTEHALLPARTMYLDRLTALESACGQFVDQCRSLCRDSESVAQAELYAKNVYDLLHGTCHAHVYVAARGYLDAQPTVPPVSSCSRTTKTAPRRVRGYSGVFAGEWGCPGG
;
A
#
# COMPACT_ATOMS: atom_id res chain seq x y z
N MET A 1 0.17 -7.06 20.74
CA MET A 1 0.41 -7.80 19.49
C MET A 1 -0.03 -9.26 19.56
N ALA A 2 0.51 -10.09 20.46
CA ALA A 2 0.19 -11.53 20.53
C ALA A 2 -1.32 -11.86 20.62
N ALA A 3 -2.09 -11.10 21.42
CA ALA A 3 -3.54 -11.28 21.52
C ALA A 3 -4.27 -11.01 20.20
N VAL A 4 -3.91 -9.93 19.50
CA VAL A 4 -4.51 -9.57 18.20
C VAL A 4 -4.21 -10.63 17.15
N ILE A 5 -2.96 -11.12 17.10
CA ILE A 5 -2.56 -12.20 16.20
C ILE A 5 -3.39 -13.46 16.49
N ALA A 6 -3.51 -13.87 17.75
CA ALA A 6 -4.31 -15.03 18.14
C ALA A 6 -5.79 -14.88 17.77
N ASP A 7 -6.39 -13.71 18.04
CA ASP A 7 -7.78 -13.41 17.68
C ASP A 7 -7.96 -13.43 16.16
N THR A 8 -6.99 -12.90 15.40
CA THR A 8 -7.03 -12.92 13.93
C THR A 8 -6.96 -14.35 13.40
N PHE A 9 -6.09 -15.20 13.95
CA PHE A 9 -6.06 -16.63 13.59
C PHE A 9 -7.41 -17.32 13.85
N ARG A 10 -8.11 -16.99 14.94
CA ARG A 10 -9.47 -17.53 15.17
C ARG A 10 -10.42 -17.14 14.05
N VAL A 11 -10.40 -15.88 13.62
CA VAL A 11 -11.22 -15.40 12.49
C VAL A 11 -10.88 -16.15 11.20
N LEU A 12 -9.59 -16.29 10.89
CA LEU A 12 -9.15 -16.97 9.66
C LEU A 12 -9.56 -18.44 9.60
N HIS A 13 -9.67 -19.12 10.74
CA HIS A 13 -10.06 -20.53 10.82
C HIS A 13 -11.57 -20.76 11.06
N ALA A 14 -12.33 -19.70 11.37
CA ALA A 14 -13.76 -19.80 11.57
C ALA A 14 -14.52 -19.85 10.22
N ASP A 15 -15.69 -20.49 10.24
CA ASP A 15 -16.67 -20.38 9.16
C ASP A 15 -17.40 -19.04 9.31
N PRO A 16 -17.27 -18.08 8.36
CA PRO A 16 -17.93 -16.77 8.42
C PRO A 16 -19.46 -16.84 8.40
N ARG A 17 -20.03 -18.01 8.08
CA ARG A 17 -21.49 -18.26 8.19
C ARG A 17 -21.89 -18.89 9.53
N GLY A 18 -20.91 -19.15 10.39
CA GLY A 18 -21.09 -19.73 11.72
C GLY A 18 -21.23 -18.67 12.82
N PRO A 19 -21.28 -19.09 14.09
CA PRO A 19 -21.28 -18.18 15.22
C PRO A 19 -19.97 -17.37 15.28
N VAL A 20 -20.06 -16.15 15.81
CA VAL A 20 -18.90 -15.27 16.04
C VAL A 20 -17.87 -15.98 16.95
N PRO A 21 -16.60 -16.08 16.55
CA PRO A 21 -15.58 -16.76 17.35
C PRO A 21 -15.11 -15.90 18.53
N GLU A 22 -15.64 -16.13 19.72
CA GLU A 22 -15.26 -15.36 20.92
C GLU A 22 -13.93 -15.81 21.56
N PRO A 23 -13.10 -14.90 22.12
CA PRO A 23 -13.27 -13.45 22.12
C PRO A 23 -12.71 -12.79 20.85
N LEU A 24 -13.41 -11.80 20.29
CA LEU A 24 -12.88 -10.88 19.27
C LEU A 24 -12.73 -9.46 19.82
N ARG A 25 -11.67 -8.77 19.41
CA ARG A 25 -11.37 -7.40 19.83
C ARG A 25 -10.79 -6.59 18.68
N GLY A 26 -11.13 -5.30 18.62
CA GLY A 26 -10.49 -4.33 17.73
C GLY A 26 -10.49 -4.79 16.27
N ALA A 27 -9.30 -4.84 15.65
CA ALA A 27 -9.12 -5.21 14.25
C ALA A 27 -9.71 -6.59 13.90
N SER A 28 -9.63 -7.58 14.80
CA SER A 28 -10.16 -8.93 14.56
C SER A 28 -11.69 -8.95 14.45
N GLN A 29 -12.38 -8.06 15.17
CA GLN A 29 -13.83 -7.90 15.05
C GLN A 29 -14.21 -7.28 13.69
N GLY A 30 -13.44 -6.29 13.23
CA GLY A 30 -13.62 -5.70 11.91
C GLY A 30 -13.34 -6.69 10.78
N LEU A 31 -12.30 -7.52 10.91
CA LEU A 31 -12.02 -8.59 9.96
C LEU A 31 -13.16 -9.62 9.91
N TRP A 32 -13.70 -10.02 11.06
CA TRP A 32 -14.84 -10.94 11.11
C TRP A 32 -16.07 -10.37 10.40
N ASP A 33 -16.38 -9.10 10.64
CA ASP A 33 -17.48 -8.41 9.96
C ASP A 33 -17.27 -8.39 8.43
N LEU A 34 -16.07 -8.05 7.97
CA LEU A 34 -15.72 -8.08 6.55
C LEU A 34 -15.87 -9.48 5.94
N MET A 35 -15.35 -10.51 6.61
CA MET A 35 -15.45 -11.90 6.16
C MET A 35 -16.90 -12.39 6.12
N THR A 36 -17.73 -11.96 7.06
CA THR A 36 -19.16 -12.30 7.10
C THR A 36 -19.90 -11.67 5.91
N ARG A 37 -19.69 -10.37 5.66
CA ARG A 37 -20.28 -9.67 4.51
C ARG A 37 -19.81 -10.22 3.17
N ALA A 38 -18.54 -10.61 3.07
CA ALA A 38 -18.02 -11.26 1.88
C ALA A 38 -18.63 -12.64 1.66
N ALA A 39 -18.90 -13.40 2.73
CA ALA A 39 -19.41 -14.77 2.62
C ALA A 39 -20.82 -14.90 2.06
N ASP A 40 -21.59 -13.81 2.00
CA ASP A 40 -22.91 -13.77 1.36
C ASP A 40 -22.83 -13.62 -0.16
N HIS A 41 -21.70 -13.13 -0.68
CA HIS A 41 -21.53 -12.76 -2.09
C HIS A 41 -20.42 -13.54 -2.80
N MET A 42 -19.44 -14.04 -2.05
CA MET A 42 -18.25 -14.69 -2.58
C MET A 42 -18.22 -16.19 -2.30
N SER A 43 -17.51 -16.92 -3.14
CA SER A 43 -17.31 -18.35 -3.09
C SER A 43 -16.41 -18.76 -1.92
N LYS A 44 -16.38 -20.07 -1.63
CA LYS A 44 -15.47 -20.64 -0.63
C LYS A 44 -14.01 -20.50 -1.09
N GLU A 45 -13.79 -20.56 -2.39
CA GLU A 45 -12.50 -20.41 -3.05
C GLU A 45 -11.96 -18.99 -2.86
N TRP A 46 -12.78 -17.97 -3.11
CA TRP A 46 -12.43 -16.58 -2.86
C TRP A 46 -12.13 -16.33 -1.37
N LEU A 47 -13.00 -16.81 -0.48
CA LEU A 47 -12.78 -16.70 0.98
C LEU A 47 -11.50 -17.42 1.43
N GLY A 48 -11.17 -18.55 0.79
CA GLY A 48 -9.93 -19.30 1.05
C GLY A 48 -8.69 -18.53 0.62
N GLN A 49 -8.73 -17.88 -0.54
CA GLN A 49 -7.66 -17.01 -1.02
C GLN A 49 -7.50 -15.78 -0.12
N HIS A 50 -8.59 -15.08 0.21
CA HIS A 50 -8.55 -13.92 1.09
C HIS A 50 -7.93 -14.27 2.45
N ARG A 51 -8.32 -15.39 3.06
CA ARG A 51 -7.69 -15.87 4.31
C ARG A 51 -6.19 -16.12 4.17
N THR A 52 -5.79 -16.69 3.03
CA THR A 52 -4.37 -16.93 2.75
C THR A 52 -3.62 -15.61 2.68
N ASP A 53 -4.17 -14.62 1.99
CA ASP A 53 -3.58 -13.29 1.83
C ASP A 53 -3.50 -12.53 3.17
N VAL A 54 -4.56 -12.54 3.99
CA VAL A 54 -4.48 -12.00 5.37
C VAL A 54 -3.42 -12.72 6.18
N GLY A 55 -3.28 -14.04 6.00
CA GLY A 55 -2.22 -14.83 6.64
C GLY A 55 -0.81 -14.43 6.17
N VAL A 56 -0.64 -14.02 4.91
CA VAL A 56 0.63 -13.49 4.39
C VAL A 56 0.93 -12.14 5.04
N LEU A 57 -0.02 -11.20 5.06
CA LEU A 57 0.09 -9.91 5.75
C LEU A 57 0.51 -10.07 7.23
N LEU A 58 -0.12 -10.99 7.97
CA LEU A 58 0.25 -11.24 9.37
C LEU A 58 1.69 -11.73 9.52
N ARG A 59 2.16 -12.60 8.60
CA ARG A 59 3.55 -13.04 8.59
C ARG A 59 4.49 -11.88 8.27
N GLY A 60 4.14 -11.02 7.33
CA GLY A 60 4.89 -9.80 7.00
C GLY A 60 5.02 -8.87 8.21
N ILE A 61 3.92 -8.60 8.91
CA ILE A 61 3.91 -7.80 10.16
C ILE A 61 4.84 -8.42 11.20
N VAL A 62 4.70 -9.71 11.51
CA VAL A 62 5.56 -10.40 12.49
C VAL A 62 7.02 -10.33 12.07
N HIS A 63 7.31 -10.53 10.79
CA HIS A 63 8.67 -10.45 10.25
C HIS A 63 9.26 -9.05 10.45
N LYS A 64 8.54 -7.98 10.09
CA LYS A 64 8.96 -6.59 10.31
C LYS A 64 9.25 -6.31 11.78
N PHE A 65 8.40 -6.78 12.69
CA PHE A 65 8.63 -6.66 14.14
C PHE A 65 9.87 -7.40 14.63
N LEU A 66 10.14 -8.60 14.10
CA LEU A 66 11.32 -9.38 14.49
C LEU A 66 12.61 -8.73 13.98
N ILE A 67 12.62 -8.22 12.74
CA ILE A 67 13.78 -7.49 12.20
C ILE A 67 14.06 -6.24 13.05
N GLY A 68 13.03 -5.44 13.35
CA GLY A 68 13.22 -4.23 14.14
C GLY A 68 13.62 -4.45 15.60
N ALA A 69 13.58 -5.70 16.08
CA ALA A 69 14.08 -6.07 17.40
C ALA A 69 15.60 -6.37 17.41
N PHE A 70 16.26 -6.48 16.25
CA PHE A 70 17.71 -6.66 16.20
C PHE A 70 18.44 -5.34 16.46
N PRO A 71 19.63 -5.38 17.11
CA PRO A 71 20.41 -4.17 17.38
C PRO A 71 20.97 -3.51 16.12
N GLU A 72 21.23 -4.31 15.09
CA GLU A 72 21.72 -3.84 13.80
C GLU A 72 20.53 -3.57 12.87
N PRO A 73 20.45 -2.37 12.27
CA PRO A 73 19.35 -2.05 11.37
C PRO A 73 19.43 -2.92 10.10
N PRO A 74 18.29 -3.23 9.46
CA PRO A 74 18.28 -4.02 8.24
C PRO A 74 19.07 -3.33 7.12
N ASP A 75 19.84 -4.12 6.36
CA ASP A 75 20.44 -3.68 5.10
C ASP A 75 19.41 -3.67 3.96
N VAL A 76 19.84 -3.32 2.75
CA VAL A 76 18.96 -3.24 1.58
C VAL A 76 18.40 -4.60 1.19
N GLU A 77 19.18 -5.68 1.31
CA GLU A 77 18.72 -7.02 1.01
C GLU A 77 17.64 -7.44 2.01
N ALA A 78 17.89 -7.27 3.31
CA ALA A 78 16.92 -7.56 4.37
C ALA A 78 15.65 -6.72 4.23
N ALA A 79 15.75 -5.44 3.85
CA ALA A 79 14.60 -4.58 3.62
C ALA A 79 13.72 -5.03 2.45
N LEU A 80 14.33 -5.57 1.39
CA LEU A 80 13.63 -6.13 0.23
C LEU A 80 13.18 -7.59 0.44
N ALA A 81 13.86 -8.32 1.32
CA ALA A 81 13.61 -9.73 1.62
C ALA A 81 12.52 -9.94 2.67
N VAL A 82 12.09 -8.87 3.37
CA VAL A 82 10.83 -8.92 4.10
C VAL A 82 9.78 -9.31 3.08
N PRO A 83 9.13 -10.49 3.22
CA PRO A 83 8.16 -10.96 2.25
C PRO A 83 7.18 -9.83 2.05
N VAL A 84 7.26 -9.29 0.84
CA VAL A 84 6.50 -8.16 0.38
C VAL A 84 5.06 -8.56 0.63
N ASP A 85 4.48 -7.90 1.63
CA ASP A 85 3.05 -7.84 1.87
C ASP A 85 2.80 -6.72 2.86
N ASP A 86 2.70 -5.51 2.33
CA ASP A 86 2.01 -4.40 3.01
C ASP A 86 0.47 -4.61 3.01
N GLY A 87 0.02 -5.81 2.64
CA GLY A 87 -1.38 -6.20 2.56
C GLY A 87 -1.94 -6.03 1.14
N MET A 88 -1.11 -5.69 0.15
CA MET A 88 -1.62 -5.46 -1.19
C MET A 88 -2.14 -6.71 -1.85
N THR A 89 -1.59 -7.88 -1.53
CA THR A 89 -2.13 -9.13 -2.03
C THR A 89 -3.58 -9.32 -1.57
N MET A 90 -3.91 -8.99 -0.31
CA MET A 90 -5.28 -8.99 0.20
C MET A 90 -6.16 -8.01 -0.58
N PHE A 91 -5.71 -6.77 -0.79
CA PHE A 91 -6.48 -5.75 -1.52
C PHE A 91 -6.72 -6.11 -2.99
N THR A 92 -5.81 -6.84 -3.65
CA THR A 92 -6.08 -7.35 -5.00
C THR A 92 -7.21 -8.38 -5.04
N ASN A 93 -7.45 -9.11 -3.96
CA ASN A 93 -8.59 -10.04 -3.89
C ASN A 93 -9.91 -9.27 -3.69
N ASP A 94 -9.86 -8.10 -3.06
CA ASP A 94 -11.03 -7.24 -2.85
C ASP A 94 -11.58 -6.63 -4.15
N ILE A 95 -10.77 -6.54 -5.20
CA ILE A 95 -11.22 -6.12 -6.55
C ILE A 95 -12.42 -6.97 -7.00
N GLU A 96 -12.29 -8.29 -6.90
CA GLU A 96 -13.35 -9.25 -7.25
C GLU A 96 -14.64 -9.01 -6.42
N TYR A 97 -14.48 -8.74 -5.12
CA TYR A 97 -15.62 -8.43 -4.24
C TYR A 97 -16.32 -7.12 -4.61
N PHE A 98 -15.56 -6.05 -4.84
CA PHE A 98 -16.14 -4.72 -5.12
C PHE A 98 -16.74 -4.61 -6.52
N ASP A 99 -16.16 -5.29 -7.50
CA ASP A 99 -16.69 -5.31 -8.87
C ASP A 99 -17.75 -6.38 -9.10
N GLY A 100 -17.97 -7.28 -8.12
CA GLY A 100 -19.02 -8.29 -8.15
C GLY A 100 -18.77 -9.43 -9.14
N PHE A 101 -17.52 -9.82 -9.33
CA PHE A 101 -17.15 -11.00 -10.14
C PHE A 101 -16.06 -11.81 -9.44
N GLU A 102 -15.88 -13.07 -9.86
CA GLU A 102 -14.75 -13.88 -9.44
C GLU A 102 -13.94 -14.36 -10.64
N LEU A 103 -12.63 -14.17 -10.59
CA LEU A 103 -11.76 -14.71 -11.63
C LEU A 103 -11.82 -16.24 -11.60
N PRO A 104 -11.87 -16.92 -12.77
CA PRO A 104 -11.78 -18.36 -12.83
C PRO A 104 -10.49 -18.88 -12.16
N LEU A 105 -10.56 -20.04 -11.51
CA LEU A 105 -9.38 -20.65 -10.87
C LEU A 105 -8.20 -20.84 -11.84
N LEU A 106 -8.50 -21.16 -13.11
CA LEU A 106 -7.48 -21.26 -14.16
C LEU A 106 -6.76 -19.94 -14.41
N ALA A 107 -7.46 -18.80 -14.34
CA ALA A 107 -6.88 -17.48 -14.46
C ALA A 107 -5.95 -17.18 -13.27
N LYS A 108 -6.38 -17.48 -12.04
CA LYS A 108 -5.58 -17.31 -10.82
C LYS A 108 -4.35 -18.21 -10.77
N ALA A 109 -4.39 -19.37 -11.42
CA ALA A 109 -3.25 -20.28 -11.53
C ALA A 109 -2.18 -19.81 -12.54
N THR A 110 -2.43 -18.75 -13.29
CA THR A 110 -1.47 -18.26 -14.30
C THR A 110 -0.25 -17.59 -13.66
N SER A 111 0.89 -17.71 -14.33
CA SER A 111 2.10 -17.02 -13.91
C SER A 111 1.97 -15.49 -13.99
N GLY A 112 1.13 -14.97 -14.89
CA GLY A 112 0.86 -13.54 -15.02
C GLY A 112 0.11 -13.01 -13.80
N TYR A 113 -0.93 -13.73 -13.34
CA TYR A 113 -1.67 -13.38 -12.13
C TYR A 113 -0.76 -13.30 -10.91
N VAL A 114 0.04 -14.33 -10.68
CA VAL A 114 0.96 -14.39 -9.53
C VAL A 114 1.99 -13.26 -9.60
N ARG A 115 2.62 -13.05 -10.77
CA ARG A 115 3.62 -11.99 -10.94
C ARG A 115 3.04 -10.60 -10.75
N MET A 116 1.87 -10.34 -11.34
CA MET A 116 1.21 -9.05 -11.23
C MET A 116 0.96 -8.67 -9.76
N ARG A 117 0.46 -9.61 -8.94
CA ARG A 117 0.22 -9.36 -7.51
C ARG A 117 1.51 -9.05 -6.75
N ILE A 118 2.59 -9.81 -7.01
CA ILE A 118 3.91 -9.57 -6.40
C ILE A 118 4.46 -8.20 -6.79
N GLN A 119 4.40 -7.83 -8.08
CA GLN A 119 4.95 -6.56 -8.55
C GLN A 119 4.17 -5.35 -8.03
N LEU A 120 2.84 -5.47 -7.90
CA LEU A 120 2.02 -4.43 -7.27
C LEU A 120 2.48 -4.18 -5.84
N ASP A 121 2.58 -5.26 -5.06
CA ASP A 121 2.94 -5.20 -3.66
C ASP A 121 4.35 -4.62 -3.46
N GLU A 122 5.32 -5.04 -4.29
CA GLU A 122 6.69 -4.52 -4.27
C GLU A 122 6.72 -3.02 -4.60
N ALA A 123 5.98 -2.60 -5.63
CA ALA A 123 5.89 -1.20 -6.01
C ALA A 123 5.27 -0.36 -4.88
N THR A 124 4.20 -0.85 -4.25
CA THR A 124 3.53 -0.13 -3.16
C THR A 124 4.35 -0.07 -1.88
N ALA A 125 5.14 -1.10 -1.57
CA ALA A 125 6.04 -1.11 -0.41
C ALA A 125 7.13 -0.04 -0.57
N ILE A 126 7.77 0.03 -1.75
CA ILE A 126 8.76 1.08 -2.05
C ILE A 126 8.09 2.47 -2.00
N GLN A 127 6.87 2.58 -2.54
CA GLN A 127 6.11 3.82 -2.47
C GLN A 127 5.83 4.22 -1.01
N ASN A 128 5.41 3.28 -0.15
CA ASN A 128 5.17 3.52 1.27
C ASN A 128 6.43 4.07 1.96
N ASP A 129 7.56 3.39 1.78
CA ASP A 129 8.84 3.75 2.37
C ASP A 129 9.29 5.17 1.98
N VAL A 130 9.12 5.53 0.70
CA VAL A 130 9.45 6.88 0.19
C VAL A 130 8.57 7.94 0.81
N PHE A 131 7.25 7.72 0.93
CA PHE A 131 6.35 8.72 1.48
C PHE A 131 6.47 8.87 3.01
N PHE A 132 6.81 7.80 3.72
CA PHE A 132 6.78 7.77 5.18
C PHE A 132 8.14 7.85 5.88
N ILE A 133 9.27 7.83 5.16
CA ILE A 133 10.61 7.94 5.75
C ILE A 133 10.76 9.11 6.75
N HIS A 134 10.14 10.25 6.49
CA HIS A 134 10.17 11.40 7.40
C HIS A 134 9.33 11.19 8.66
N ARG A 135 8.16 10.55 8.54
CA ARG A 135 7.33 10.18 9.69
C ARG A 135 8.08 9.19 10.58
N ASP A 136 8.67 8.16 9.98
CA ASP A 136 9.37 7.10 10.69
C ASP A 136 10.54 7.65 11.52
N ARG A 137 11.17 8.74 11.05
CA ARG A 137 12.16 9.51 11.82
C ARG A 137 11.56 10.28 12.98
N LEU A 138 10.44 10.95 12.76
CA LEU A 138 9.78 11.76 13.79
C LEU A 138 9.25 10.91 14.95
N THR A 139 8.83 9.67 14.69
CA THR A 139 8.36 8.75 15.73
C THR A 139 9.49 8.06 16.49
N GLY A 140 10.76 8.24 16.06
CA GLY A 140 11.91 7.55 16.64
C GLY A 140 12.03 6.09 16.21
N ASP A 141 11.24 5.67 15.21
CA ASP A 141 11.26 4.32 14.66
C ASP A 141 12.32 4.15 13.55
N SER A 142 12.94 5.23 13.06
CA SER A 142 13.83 5.22 11.87
C SER A 142 15.08 4.35 11.99
N ASP A 143 15.57 4.14 13.22
CA ASP A 143 16.85 3.45 13.43
C ASP A 143 16.68 1.92 13.52
N GLY A 144 15.43 1.43 13.62
CA GLY A 144 15.10 0.00 13.62
C GLY A 144 14.01 -0.40 12.61
N THR A 145 13.51 0.53 11.79
CA THR A 145 12.45 0.25 10.81
C THR A 145 12.98 -0.37 9.53
N VAL A 146 12.21 -1.34 9.04
CA VAL A 146 12.32 -1.86 7.68
C VAL A 146 11.82 -0.77 6.74
N ASN A 147 12.76 0.01 6.18
CA ASN A 147 12.50 1.04 5.17
C ASN A 147 13.68 1.08 4.19
N ILE A 148 13.40 0.91 2.89
CA ILE A 148 14.41 0.81 1.84
C ILE A 148 15.24 2.09 1.69
N VAL A 149 14.65 3.26 1.91
CA VAL A 149 15.34 4.56 1.83
C VAL A 149 16.36 4.66 2.96
N ALA A 150 15.97 4.30 4.19
CA ALA A 150 16.88 4.28 5.33
C ALA A 150 18.03 3.27 5.14
N ALA A 151 17.74 2.10 4.58
CA ALA A 151 18.76 1.10 4.27
C ALA A 151 19.77 1.60 3.22
N LEU A 152 19.28 2.28 2.17
CA LEU A 152 20.12 2.88 1.12
C LEU A 152 20.99 4.02 1.65
N GLU A 153 20.49 4.86 2.56
CA GLU A 153 21.29 5.90 3.23
C GLU A 153 22.47 5.29 4.00
N ARG A 154 22.20 4.24 4.78
CA ARG A 154 23.23 3.52 5.54
C ARG A 154 24.27 2.89 4.61
N GLN A 155 23.81 2.20 3.56
CA GLN A 155 24.70 1.55 2.59
C GLN A 155 25.62 2.55 1.87
N HIS A 156 25.10 3.72 1.50
CA HIS A 156 25.85 4.72 0.75
C HIS A 156 26.58 5.75 1.61
N GLY A 157 26.27 5.83 2.91
CA GLY A 157 26.80 6.86 3.82
C GLY A 157 26.40 8.28 3.43
N LYS A 158 25.22 8.46 2.81
CA LYS A 158 24.72 9.75 2.30
C LYS A 158 23.28 10.00 2.74
N GLY A 159 22.85 11.26 2.66
CA GLY A 159 21.51 11.67 3.05
C GLY A 159 20.40 11.24 2.08
N THR A 160 19.16 11.53 2.48
CA THR A 160 17.91 11.02 1.87
C THR A 160 17.81 11.31 0.38
N GLU A 161 18.18 12.52 -0.02
CA GLU A 161 18.15 12.93 -1.43
C GLU A 161 18.96 11.98 -2.32
N HIS A 162 20.06 11.42 -1.81
CA HIS A 162 20.86 10.45 -2.55
C HIS A 162 20.24 9.05 -2.58
N ALA A 163 19.55 8.65 -1.50
CA ALA A 163 18.86 7.37 -1.41
C ALA A 163 17.55 7.31 -2.24
N LEU A 164 16.91 8.46 -2.47
CA LEU A 164 15.68 8.53 -3.27
C LEU A 164 15.89 8.15 -4.74
N LEU A 165 17.06 8.39 -5.32
CA LEU A 165 17.33 8.04 -6.72
C LEU A 165 17.34 6.52 -6.97
N PRO A 166 18.11 5.70 -6.22
CA PRO A 166 18.05 4.25 -6.34
C PRO A 166 16.66 3.70 -5.96
N ALA A 167 16.01 4.22 -4.91
CA ALA A 167 14.64 3.81 -4.56
C ALA A 167 13.63 4.08 -5.70
N ARG A 168 13.73 5.24 -6.35
CA ARG A 168 12.93 5.57 -7.54
C ARG A 168 13.20 4.61 -8.69
N THR A 169 14.45 4.23 -8.91
CA THR A 169 14.82 3.28 -9.96
C THR A 169 14.19 1.91 -9.69
N MET A 170 14.31 1.41 -8.46
CA MET A 170 13.65 0.17 -8.02
C MET A 170 12.14 0.23 -8.24
N TYR A 171 11.49 1.33 -7.86
CA TYR A 171 10.05 1.53 -8.08
C TYR A 171 9.68 1.47 -9.57
N LEU A 172 10.40 2.19 -10.44
CA LEU A 172 10.16 2.18 -11.88
C LEU A 172 10.37 0.80 -12.51
N ASP A 173 11.32 0.02 -12.01
CA ASP A 173 11.54 -1.36 -12.45
C ASP A 173 10.33 -2.25 -12.09
N ARG A 174 9.79 -2.12 -10.87
CA ARG A 174 8.56 -2.83 -10.45
C ARG A 174 7.35 -2.40 -11.27
N LEU A 175 7.21 -1.10 -11.58
CA LEU A 175 6.13 -0.61 -12.44
C LEU A 175 6.19 -1.23 -13.84
N THR A 176 7.37 -1.23 -14.47
CA THR A 176 7.57 -1.82 -15.79
C THR A 176 7.27 -3.33 -15.77
N ALA A 177 7.69 -4.02 -14.70
CA ALA A 177 7.42 -5.43 -14.52
C ALA A 177 5.93 -5.72 -14.26
N LEU A 178 5.22 -4.84 -13.55
CA LEU A 178 3.78 -4.89 -13.38
C LEU A 178 3.06 -4.76 -14.73
N GLU A 179 3.52 -3.85 -15.61
CA GLU A 179 2.92 -3.63 -16.95
C GLU A 179 3.02 -4.88 -17.80
N SER A 180 4.21 -5.45 -17.82
CA SER A 180 4.43 -6.73 -18.47
C SER A 180 3.59 -7.86 -17.87
N ALA A 181 3.44 -7.92 -16.54
CA ALA A 181 2.71 -8.98 -15.86
C ALA A 181 1.18 -8.88 -16.09
N CYS A 182 0.62 -7.68 -16.09
CA CYS A 182 -0.79 -7.44 -16.42
C CYS A 182 -1.10 -7.88 -17.87
N GLY A 183 -0.26 -7.48 -18.83
CA GLY A 183 -0.41 -7.91 -20.23
C GLY A 183 -0.33 -9.44 -20.37
N GLN A 184 0.67 -10.05 -19.74
CA GLN A 184 0.82 -11.49 -19.72
C GLN A 184 -0.37 -12.22 -19.09
N PHE A 185 -0.91 -11.71 -17.98
CA PHE A 185 -2.07 -12.28 -17.31
C PHE A 185 -3.28 -12.33 -18.25
N VAL A 186 -3.58 -11.22 -18.92
CA VAL A 186 -4.69 -11.15 -19.88
C VAL A 186 -4.49 -12.10 -21.05
N ASP A 187 -3.28 -12.16 -21.63
CA ASP A 187 -2.98 -13.08 -22.74
C ASP A 187 -3.08 -14.56 -22.36
N GLN A 188 -2.67 -14.90 -21.13
CA GLN A 188 -2.83 -16.24 -20.59
C GLN A 188 -4.31 -16.58 -20.37
N CYS A 189 -5.12 -15.63 -19.90
CA CYS A 189 -6.57 -15.82 -19.77
C CYS A 189 -7.27 -16.01 -21.12
N ARG A 190 -6.90 -15.23 -22.14
CA ARG A 190 -7.40 -15.42 -23.53
C ARG A 190 -7.11 -16.84 -24.05
N SER A 191 -5.95 -17.38 -23.70
CA SER A 191 -5.54 -18.72 -24.13
C SER A 191 -6.25 -19.85 -23.36
N LEU A 192 -6.51 -19.66 -22.06
CA LEU A 192 -6.98 -20.70 -21.14
C LEU A 192 -8.49 -20.72 -20.93
N CYS A 193 -9.12 -19.58 -20.65
CA CYS A 193 -10.56 -19.51 -20.31
C CYS A 193 -11.44 -19.62 -21.56
N ARG A 194 -10.99 -19.07 -22.69
CA ARG A 194 -11.61 -19.15 -24.03
C ARG A 194 -13.01 -18.54 -24.17
N ASP A 195 -13.70 -18.19 -23.08
CA ASP A 195 -14.94 -17.42 -23.11
C ASP A 195 -14.68 -15.90 -22.98
N SER A 196 -15.52 -15.11 -23.62
CA SER A 196 -15.36 -13.65 -23.68
C SER A 196 -15.59 -12.95 -22.34
N GLU A 197 -16.40 -13.53 -21.46
CA GLU A 197 -16.71 -12.95 -20.16
C GLU A 197 -15.52 -13.01 -19.21
N SER A 198 -14.90 -14.18 -19.07
CA SER A 198 -13.69 -14.39 -18.27
C SER A 198 -12.52 -13.54 -18.75
N VAL A 199 -12.39 -13.35 -20.07
CA VAL A 199 -11.36 -12.46 -20.63
C VAL A 199 -11.64 -11.01 -20.26
N ALA A 200 -12.88 -10.54 -20.38
CA ALA A 200 -13.25 -9.18 -19.99
C ALA A 200 -13.06 -8.94 -18.49
N GLN A 201 -13.38 -9.93 -17.65
CA GLN A 201 -13.10 -9.88 -16.21
C GLN A 201 -11.61 -9.84 -15.90
N ALA A 202 -10.78 -10.60 -16.63
CA ALA A 202 -9.32 -10.53 -16.48
C ALA A 202 -8.75 -9.16 -16.90
N GLU A 203 -9.27 -8.57 -17.98
CA GLU A 203 -8.89 -7.21 -18.41
C GLU A 203 -9.28 -6.15 -17.37
N LEU A 204 -10.51 -6.23 -16.85
CA LEU A 204 -10.99 -5.34 -15.79
C LEU A 204 -10.16 -5.50 -14.51
N TYR A 205 -9.88 -6.73 -14.10
CA TYR A 205 -9.05 -7.02 -12.94
C TYR A 205 -7.64 -6.43 -13.08
N ALA A 206 -6.99 -6.66 -14.22
CA ALA A 206 -5.65 -6.12 -14.49
C ALA A 206 -5.63 -4.59 -14.47
N LYS A 207 -6.67 -3.95 -15.01
CA LYS A 207 -6.85 -2.49 -14.92
C LYS A 207 -7.04 -2.04 -13.47
N ASN A 208 -7.84 -2.75 -12.68
CA ASN A 208 -8.11 -2.35 -11.30
C ASN A 208 -6.90 -2.58 -10.37
N VAL A 209 -6.00 -3.51 -10.71
CA VAL A 209 -4.67 -3.61 -10.08
C VAL A 209 -3.84 -2.33 -10.34
N TYR A 210 -3.89 -1.76 -11.54
CA TYR A 210 -3.28 -0.45 -11.82
C TYR A 210 -3.91 0.68 -11.03
N ASP A 211 -5.24 0.74 -11.04
CA ASP A 211 -5.95 1.80 -10.33
C ASP A 211 -5.70 1.73 -8.83
N LEU A 212 -5.52 0.53 -8.28
CA LEU A 212 -5.14 0.34 -6.88
C LEU A 212 -3.76 0.95 -6.60
N LEU A 213 -2.75 0.70 -7.43
CA LEU A 213 -1.43 1.34 -7.32
C LEU A 213 -1.54 2.88 -7.36
N HIS A 214 -2.25 3.43 -8.34
CA HIS A 214 -2.48 4.89 -8.42
C HIS A 214 -3.21 5.43 -7.19
N GLY A 215 -4.24 4.72 -6.73
CA GLY A 215 -5.02 5.05 -5.55
C GLY A 215 -4.16 5.10 -4.29
N THR A 216 -3.25 4.13 -4.11
CA THR A 216 -2.31 4.15 -2.97
C THR A 216 -1.38 5.36 -3.01
N CYS A 217 -0.96 5.81 -4.20
CA CYS A 217 -0.11 7.01 -4.32
C CYS A 217 -0.88 8.26 -3.85
N HIS A 218 -2.13 8.42 -4.29
CA HIS A 218 -2.98 9.51 -3.83
C HIS A 218 -3.25 9.44 -2.31
N ALA A 219 -3.51 8.25 -1.79
CA ALA A 219 -3.71 8.03 -0.37
C ALA A 219 -2.44 8.39 0.43
N HIS A 220 -1.26 7.98 -0.02
CA HIS A 220 0.00 8.34 0.62
C HIS A 220 0.24 9.84 0.61
N VAL A 221 0.03 10.53 -0.52
CA VAL A 221 0.15 12.00 -0.58
C VAL A 221 -0.79 12.65 0.43
N TYR A 222 -2.04 12.21 0.49
CA TYR A 222 -3.04 12.78 1.40
C TYR A 222 -2.71 12.52 2.87
N VAL A 223 -2.34 11.29 3.23
CA VAL A 223 -2.01 10.89 4.60
C VAL A 223 -0.69 11.50 5.04
N ALA A 224 0.34 11.49 4.19
CA ALA A 224 1.61 12.13 4.48
C ALA A 224 1.39 13.64 4.68
N ALA A 225 0.65 14.32 3.81
CA ALA A 225 0.34 15.73 3.96
C ALA A 225 -0.37 16.03 5.29
N ARG A 226 -1.35 15.20 5.71
CA ARG A 226 -1.99 15.34 7.02
C ARG A 226 -1.02 15.05 8.17
N GLY A 227 -0.23 13.99 8.09
CA GLY A 227 0.77 13.64 9.10
C GLY A 227 1.82 14.74 9.29
N TYR A 228 2.24 15.40 8.21
CA TYR A 228 3.10 16.59 8.30
C TYR A 228 2.41 17.78 8.95
N LEU A 229 1.11 18.01 8.67
CA LEU A 229 0.34 19.08 9.29
C LEU A 229 0.13 18.84 10.79
N ASP A 230 -0.10 17.59 11.19
CA ASP A 230 -0.31 17.20 12.59
C ASP A 230 1.00 17.11 13.38
N ALA A 231 2.13 16.83 12.72
CA ALA A 231 3.47 16.75 13.32
C ALA A 231 4.22 18.10 13.37
N GLN A 232 3.66 19.18 12.81
CA GLN A 232 4.20 20.52 13.04
C GLN A 232 4.03 20.87 14.52
N PRO A 233 5.11 21.20 15.26
CA PRO A 233 4.95 21.73 16.60
C PRO A 233 4.10 22.99 16.49
N THR A 234 2.99 23.04 17.22
CA THR A 234 2.10 24.19 17.28
C THR A 234 2.97 25.45 17.40
N VAL A 235 3.04 26.25 16.34
CA VAL A 235 3.58 27.60 16.43
C VAL A 235 2.79 28.25 17.56
N PRO A 236 3.42 28.73 18.64
CA PRO A 236 2.68 29.35 19.73
C PRO A 236 1.84 30.47 19.09
N PRO A 237 0.55 30.58 19.46
CA PRO A 237 -0.31 31.60 18.88
C PRO A 237 0.42 32.92 19.03
N VAL A 238 0.66 33.60 17.90
CA VAL A 238 1.28 34.92 17.89
C VAL A 238 0.53 35.75 18.92
N SER A 239 1.17 36.01 20.06
CA SER A 239 0.59 36.78 21.13
C SER A 239 0.17 38.10 20.51
N SER A 240 -1.12 38.40 20.60
CA SER A 240 -1.77 39.59 20.07
C SER A 240 -0.87 40.81 20.21
N CYS A 241 -0.19 41.17 19.13
CA CYS A 241 0.41 42.49 19.05
C CYS A 241 -0.74 43.45 18.87
N SER A 242 -0.82 44.37 19.83
CA SER A 242 -1.90 45.30 20.07
C SER A 242 -2.35 46.02 18.79
N ARG A 243 -3.65 45.90 18.58
CA ARG A 243 -4.47 46.70 17.68
C ARG A 243 -4.17 48.20 17.93
N THR A 244 -3.38 48.83 17.07
CA THR A 244 -3.43 50.28 16.87
C THR A 244 -3.92 50.58 15.46
N THR A 245 -4.80 51.55 15.44
CA THR A 245 -5.84 51.83 14.46
C THR A 245 -5.37 52.48 13.16
N LYS A 246 -6.22 52.30 12.13
CA LYS A 246 -6.48 53.21 10.99
C LYS A 246 -5.39 53.28 9.92
N THR A 247 -5.63 52.64 8.77
CA THR A 247 -6.17 53.27 7.55
C THR A 247 -6.12 52.25 6.40
N ALA A 248 -7.24 52.04 5.71
CA ALA A 248 -7.18 51.57 4.33
C ALA A 248 -6.70 52.76 3.48
N PRO A 249 -5.80 52.58 2.50
CA PRO A 249 -6.33 52.28 1.17
C PRO A 249 -5.41 51.52 0.19
N ARG A 250 -6.06 51.17 -0.93
CA ARG A 250 -5.57 51.10 -2.32
C ARG A 250 -4.95 49.80 -2.86
N ARG A 251 -5.69 49.23 -3.83
CA ARG A 251 -5.20 48.35 -4.90
C ARG A 251 -3.89 48.86 -5.49
N VAL A 252 -2.93 47.95 -5.65
CA VAL A 252 -1.81 48.09 -6.59
C VAL A 252 -1.87 46.92 -7.57
N ARG A 253 -1.90 47.26 -8.86
CA ARG A 253 -1.73 46.35 -10.00
C ARG A 253 -0.24 46.05 -10.19
N GLY A 254 0.09 44.77 -10.42
CA GLY A 254 1.20 44.30 -11.25
C GLY A 254 2.59 44.21 -10.61
N TYR A 255 3.12 42.99 -10.42
CA TYR A 255 4.07 42.33 -11.33
C TYR A 255 4.54 40.96 -10.78
N SER A 256 4.39 39.93 -11.62
CA SER A 256 5.23 38.74 -11.89
C SER A 256 5.94 37.95 -10.77
N GLY A 257 5.74 36.61 -10.76
CA GLY A 257 6.65 35.64 -10.14
C GLY A 257 6.13 34.21 -10.06
N VAL A 258 6.10 33.51 -11.21
CA VAL A 258 6.25 32.04 -11.42
C VAL A 258 5.53 31.07 -10.44
N PHE A 259 4.41 30.52 -10.88
CA PHE A 259 3.97 29.16 -10.53
C PHE A 259 3.44 28.50 -11.81
N ALA A 260 4.28 27.74 -12.49
CA ALA A 260 3.89 26.79 -13.53
C ALA A 260 5.00 25.77 -13.77
N GLY A 261 4.60 24.49 -13.78
CA GLY A 261 5.28 23.36 -14.39
C GLY A 261 5.95 22.42 -13.39
N GLU A 262 5.84 21.10 -13.47
CA GLU A 262 5.24 20.21 -14.46
C GLU A 262 5.34 18.80 -13.83
N TRP A 263 4.22 18.12 -13.57
CA TRP A 263 4.21 16.65 -13.42
C TRP A 263 3.39 16.13 -14.60
N GLY A 264 4.06 15.91 -15.72
CA GLY A 264 3.47 15.42 -16.96
C GLY A 264 3.31 13.91 -16.94
N CYS A 265 2.09 13.45 -17.24
CA CYS A 265 1.82 12.12 -17.75
C CYS A 265 2.41 11.97 -19.17
N PRO A 266 3.01 10.83 -19.56
CA PRO A 266 3.41 10.61 -20.93
C PRO A 266 2.25 10.03 -21.73
N GLY A 267 1.87 10.72 -22.80
CA GLY A 267 1.19 10.14 -23.95
C GLY A 267 2.19 10.10 -25.12
N GLY A 268 2.32 8.92 -25.72
CA GLY A 268 3.01 8.64 -26.97
C GLY A 268 2.36 7.42 -27.61
#